data_AF-A0A5N4B739-F1
#
_entry.id   AF-A0A5N4B739-F1
#
_cell.length_a   1.000
_cell.length_b   1.000
_cell.length_c   1.000
_cell.angle_alpha   90.00
_cell.angle_beta   90.00
_cell.angle_gamma   90.00
#
_symmetry.space_group_name_H-M   'P 1'
#
loop_
_entity.id
_entity.type
_entity.pdbx_description
1 polymer ?
#
loop_
_entity_poly.entity_id
_entity_poly.type
_entity_poly.pdbx_seq_one_letter_code
_entity_poly.pdbx_strand_id
1 'polypeptide(L)'
;MYYSKWKVHKISVTDQVLLALMKLRQNFSHADLAFRFDVSVGKVSNIVLTFIHVLYKILFKTLMNSIPKRSKNESGFPHCARTFTNCRIILDCTEVISAVFRQSMKTQK
;
A
#
# COMPACT_ATOMS: atom_id res chain seq x y z
N MET A 1 11.83 -14.38 6.46
CA MET A 1 13.03 -13.54 6.71
C MET A 1 12.59 -12.09 6.79
N TYR A 2 13.02 -11.36 7.82
CA TYR A 2 12.72 -9.94 7.99
C TYR A 2 13.47 -9.09 6.95
N TYR A 3 12.90 -7.95 6.58
CA TYR A 3 13.48 -7.05 5.57
C TYR A 3 14.89 -6.60 5.95
N SER A 4 15.09 -6.12 7.17
CA SER A 4 16.40 -5.68 7.66
C SER A 4 17.32 -6.84 8.08
N LYS A 5 16.97 -8.10 7.77
CA LYS A 5 17.75 -9.32 8.04
C LYS A 5 17.98 -9.67 9.52
N TRP A 6 17.44 -8.91 10.46
CA TRP A 6 17.43 -9.24 11.89
C TRP A 6 16.00 -9.45 12.41
N LYS A 7 15.87 -10.35 13.39
CA LYS A 7 14.58 -10.72 13.98
C LYS A 7 14.10 -9.67 14.97
N VAL A 8 12.84 -9.28 14.87
CA VAL A 8 12.23 -8.40 15.85
C VAL A 8 11.87 -9.22 17.10
N HIS A 9 12.46 -8.85 18.24
CA HIS A 9 12.21 -9.44 19.55
C HIS A 9 11.24 -8.58 20.37
N LYS A 10 10.62 -9.17 21.39
CA LYS A 10 9.68 -8.53 22.35
C LYS A 10 8.29 -8.14 21.83
N ILE A 11 7.96 -8.47 20.59
CA ILE A 11 6.62 -8.22 20.01
C ILE A 11 6.13 -9.48 19.28
N SER A 12 4.88 -9.86 19.52
CA SER A 12 4.28 -11.05 18.92
C SER A 12 4.09 -10.85 17.42
N VAL A 13 3.99 -11.94 16.65
CA VAL A 13 3.72 -11.84 15.20
C VAL A 13 2.36 -11.19 14.95
N THR A 14 1.36 -11.49 15.78
CA THR A 14 0.02 -10.88 15.70
C THR A 14 0.06 -9.37 15.85
N ASP A 15 0.83 -8.87 16.82
CA ASP A 15 0.99 -7.43 17.03
C ASP A 15 1.78 -6.78 15.89
N GLN A 16 2.76 -7.48 15.32
CA GLN A 16 3.47 -7.00 14.14
C GLN A 16 2.55 -6.87 12.93
N VAL A 17 1.62 -7.81 12.74
CA VAL A 17 0.58 -7.74 11.70
C VAL A 17 -0.33 -6.54 11.96
N LEU A 18 -0.82 -6.37 13.18
CA LEU A 18 -1.68 -5.25 13.55
C LEU A 18 -0.98 -3.91 13.31
N LEU A 19 0.27 -3.77 13.74
CA LEU A 19 1.10 -2.60 13.53
C LEU A 19 1.25 -2.28 12.03
N ALA A 20 1.51 -3.30 11.20
CA ALA A 20 1.61 -3.13 9.75
C ALA A 20 0.27 -2.67 9.14
N LEU A 21 -0.86 -3.25 9.57
CA LEU A 21 -2.19 -2.85 9.11
C LEU A 21 -2.56 -1.43 9.54
N MET A 22 -2.24 -1.03 10.77
CA MET A 22 -2.42 0.35 11.23
C MET A 22 -1.61 1.31 10.37
N LYS A 23 -0.36 0.97 10.04
CA LYS A 23 0.45 1.81 9.14
C LYS A 23 -0.15 1.89 7.74
N LEU A 24 -0.53 0.76 7.15
CA LEU A 24 -0.98 0.71 5.75
C LEU A 24 -2.40 1.26 5.55
N ARG A 25 -3.31 1.05 6.51
CA ARG A 25 -4.72 1.45 6.40
C ARG A 25 -4.99 2.86 6.92
N GLN A 26 -4.29 3.30 7.97
CA GLN A 26 -4.57 4.58 8.65
C GLN A 26 -3.39 5.55 8.62
N ASN A 27 -2.24 5.15 8.05
CA ASN A 27 -1.04 5.97 7.92
C ASN A 27 -0.52 6.57 9.24
N PHE A 28 -0.62 5.84 10.36
CA PHE A 28 0.00 6.27 11.61
C PHE A 28 1.49 6.58 11.44
N SER A 29 1.98 7.55 12.20
CA SER A 29 3.41 7.86 12.22
C SER A 29 4.20 6.70 12.83
N HIS A 30 5.47 6.56 12.45
CA HIS A 30 6.32 5.53 13.06
C HIS A 30 6.58 5.80 14.55
N ALA A 31 6.55 7.06 14.98
CA ALA A 31 6.69 7.45 16.38
C ALA A 31 5.47 7.02 17.20
N ASP A 32 4.26 7.22 16.68
CA ASP A 32 3.02 6.78 17.37
C ASP A 32 2.96 5.27 17.50
N LEU A 33 3.33 4.54 16.45
CA LEU A 33 3.37 3.08 16.48
C LEU A 33 4.45 2.57 17.43
N ALA A 34 5.61 3.23 17.47
CA ALA A 34 6.68 2.90 18.41
C ALA A 34 6.19 3.03 19.87
N PHE A 35 5.49 4.12 20.18
CA PHE A 35 4.90 4.35 21.49
C PHE A 35 3.82 3.32 21.84
N ARG A 36 2.86 3.07 20.94
CA ARG A 36 1.73 2.15 21.19
C ARG A 36 2.14 0.70 21.41
N PHE A 37 3.21 0.25 20.76
CA PHE A 37 3.67 -1.13 20.81
C PHE A 37 4.93 -1.34 21.68
N ASP A 38 5.37 -0.29 22.39
CA ASP A 38 6.58 -0.30 23.22
C ASP A 38 7.83 -0.84 22.49
N VAL A 39 8.06 -0.31 21.27
CA VAL A 39 9.19 -0.70 20.42
C VAL A 39 9.89 0.52 19.85
N SER A 40 11.14 0.36 19.41
CA SER A 40 11.85 1.46 18.74
C SER A 40 11.31 1.73 17.34
N VAL A 41 11.42 2.96 16.86
CA VAL A 41 11.07 3.38 15.49
C VAL A 41 11.75 2.50 14.42
N GLY A 42 12.99 2.06 14.68
CA GLY A 42 13.70 1.12 13.80
C GLY A 42 13.02 -0.25 13.71
N LYS A 43 12.46 -0.77 14.81
CA LYS A 43 11.65 -2.00 14.80
C LYS A 43 10.37 -1.79 13.99
N VAL A 44 9.66 -0.69 14.20
CA VAL A 44 8.45 -0.35 13.42
C VAL A 44 8.77 -0.36 11.93
N SER A 45 9.86 0.29 11.52
CA SER A 45 10.28 0.36 10.11
C SER A 45 10.57 -1.02 9.52
N ASN A 46 11.32 -1.87 10.25
CA ASN A 46 11.61 -3.24 9.81
C ASN A 46 10.34 -4.10 9.71
N ILE A 47 9.42 -3.98 10.67
CA ILE A 47 8.12 -4.69 10.63
C ILE A 47 7.34 -4.27 9.40
N VAL A 48 7.11 -2.97 9.20
CA VAL A 48 6.33 -2.44 8.07
C VAL A 48 6.90 -2.90 6.73
N LEU A 49 8.21 -2.77 6.52
CA LEU A 49 8.87 -3.21 5.28
C LEU A 49 8.81 -4.72 5.08
N THR A 50 8.89 -5.50 6.17
CA THR A 50 8.73 -6.96 6.12
C THR A 50 7.33 -7.33 5.63
N PHE A 51 6.29 -6.71 6.19
CA PHE A 51 4.91 -7.01 5.79
C PHE A 51 4.57 -6.49 4.40
N ILE A 52 5.14 -5.37 3.94
CA ILE A 52 5.05 -4.94 2.54
C ILE A 52 5.60 -6.02 1.59
N HIS A 53 6.77 -6.60 1.90
CA HIS A 53 7.33 -7.68 1.10
C HIS A 53 6.48 -8.96 1.14
N VAL A 54 5.89 -9.29 2.28
CA VAL A 54 4.98 -10.42 2.42
C VAL A 54 3.73 -10.19 1.56
N LEU A 55 3.11 -9.00 1.65
CA LEU A 55 1.96 -8.62 0.83
C LEU A 55 2.30 -8.64 -0.65
N TYR A 56 3.48 -8.17 -1.06
CA TYR A 56 3.93 -8.28 -2.45
C TYR A 56 3.99 -9.74 -2.91
N LYS A 57 4.53 -10.66 -2.10
CA LYS A 57 4.56 -12.09 -2.45
C LYS A 57 3.15 -12.67 -2.58
N ILE A 58 2.26 -12.32 -1.65
CA ILE A 58 0.88 -12.87 -1.63
C ILE A 58 0.06 -12.25 -2.76
N LEU A 59 -0.06 -10.93 -2.80
CA LEU A 59 -0.96 -10.24 -3.73
C LEU A 59 -0.40 -10.23 -5.15
N PHE A 60 0.87 -9.86 -5.32
CA PHE A 60 1.43 -9.76 -6.66
C PHE A 60 1.89 -11.12 -7.17
N LYS A 61 2.82 -11.79 -6.50
CA LYS A 61 3.37 -13.04 -7.05
C LYS A 61 2.36 -14.18 -7.13
N THR A 62 1.43 -14.29 -6.18
CA THR A 62 0.41 -15.36 -6.22
C THR A 62 -0.79 -15.00 -7.08
N LEU A 63 -1.34 -13.78 -6.98
CA LEU A 63 -2.59 -13.44 -7.67
C LEU A 63 -2.39 -12.71 -9.01
N MET A 64 -1.29 -11.97 -9.18
CA MET A 64 -1.04 -11.12 -10.36
C MET A 64 0.44 -11.19 -10.79
N ASN A 65 0.93 -12.40 -11.07
CA ASN A 65 2.34 -12.63 -11.42
C ASN A 65 2.79 -11.95 -12.73
N SER A 66 1.82 -11.46 -13.52
CA SER A 66 2.07 -10.61 -14.67
C SER A 66 0.93 -9.61 -14.84
N ILE A 67 1.27 -8.40 -15.28
CA ILE A 67 0.25 -7.43 -15.71
C ILE A 67 -0.32 -7.93 -17.04
N PRO A 68 -1.66 -7.99 -17.21
CA PRO A 68 -2.27 -8.38 -18.46
C PRO A 68 -1.77 -7.55 -19.65
N LYS A 69 -1.59 -8.22 -20.80
CA LYS A 69 -1.27 -7.53 -22.07
C LYS A 69 -2.43 -6.63 -22.48
N ARG A 70 -2.13 -5.50 -23.12
CA ARG A 70 -3.13 -4.52 -23.58
C ARG A 70 -4.24 -5.17 -24.41
N SER A 71 -3.87 -6.03 -25.36
CA SER A 71 -4.83 -6.76 -26.21
C SER A 71 -5.87 -7.58 -25.42
N LYS A 72 -5.49 -8.13 -24.26
CA LYS A 72 -6.40 -8.87 -23.38
C LYS A 72 -7.33 -7.95 -22.59
N ASN A 73 -6.90 -6.71 -22.34
CA ASN A 73 -7.68 -5.72 -21.61
C ASN A 73 -8.74 -5.06 -22.49
N GLU A 74 -8.49 -4.87 -23.79
CA GLU A 74 -9.43 -4.21 -24.72
C GLU A 74 -10.83 -4.86 -24.71
N SER A 75 -10.90 -6.19 -24.60
CA SER A 75 -12.18 -6.92 -24.57
C SER A 75 -12.95 -6.78 -23.25
N GLY A 76 -12.25 -6.51 -22.14
CA GLY A 76 -12.83 -6.39 -20.79
C GLY A 76 -12.88 -4.95 -20.26
N PHE A 77 -12.48 -3.97 -21.07
CA PHE A 77 -12.34 -2.59 -20.60
C PHE A 77 -13.71 -1.89 -20.53
N PRO A 78 -14.04 -1.26 -19.38
CA PRO A 78 -15.32 -0.59 -19.23
C PRO A 78 -15.44 0.58 -20.21
N HIS A 79 -16.64 0.74 -20.78
CA HIS A 79 -16.87 1.71 -21.84
C HIS A 79 -16.52 3.15 -21.42
N CYS A 80 -16.80 3.51 -20.16
CA CYS A 80 -16.50 4.82 -19.58
C CYS A 80 -14.99 5.16 -19.54
N ALA A 81 -14.11 4.15 -19.58
CA ALA A 81 -12.67 4.36 -19.48
C ALA A 81 -11.94 4.27 -20.83
N ARG A 82 -12.63 3.93 -21.93
CA ARG A 82 -12.00 3.72 -23.26
C ARG A 82 -11.27 4.93 -23.82
N THR A 83 -11.62 6.14 -23.37
CA THR A 83 -10.91 7.38 -23.71
C THR A 83 -9.46 7.38 -23.19
N PHE A 84 -9.17 6.63 -22.12
CA PHE A 84 -7.83 6.46 -21.59
C PHE A 84 -7.09 5.33 -22.32
N THR A 85 -6.68 5.62 -23.57
CA THR A 85 -6.05 4.63 -24.46
C THR A 85 -4.88 3.92 -23.80
N ASN A 86 -4.06 4.60 -23.00
CA ASN A 86 -2.88 4.04 -22.32
C ASN A 86 -3.17 3.41 -20.94
N CYS A 87 -4.43 3.33 -20.52
CA CYS A 87 -4.79 2.70 -19.25
C CYS A 87 -4.68 1.18 -19.32
N ARG A 88 -4.12 0.56 -18.27
CA ARG A 88 -3.97 -0.90 -18.18
C ARG A 88 -4.56 -1.51 -16.91
N ILE A 89 -4.69 -0.71 -15.86
CA ILE A 89 -5.20 -1.13 -14.55
C ILE A 89 -6.06 0.02 -14.05
N ILE A 90 -7.29 -0.30 -13.67
CA ILE A 90 -8.18 0.60 -12.94
C ILE A 90 -8.17 0.12 -11.50
N LEU A 91 -7.78 1.01 -10.59
CA LEU A 91 -7.83 0.76 -9.15
C LEU A 91 -9.03 1.53 -8.60
N ASP A 92 -10.12 0.84 -8.34
CA ASP A 92 -11.30 1.41 -7.70
C ASP A 92 -11.17 1.35 -6.17
N CYS A 93 -11.83 2.26 -5.45
CA CYS A 93 -11.84 2.35 -3.97
C CYS A 93 -10.53 2.79 -3.28
N THR A 94 -9.65 3.57 -3.93
CA THR A 94 -8.49 4.15 -3.26
C THR A 94 -8.75 5.62 -2.90
N GLU A 95 -8.83 5.93 -1.61
CA GLU A 95 -8.88 7.32 -1.13
C GLU A 95 -7.45 7.89 -1.08
N VAL A 96 -7.21 9.01 -1.77
CA VAL A 96 -5.92 9.72 -1.75
C VAL A 96 -6.13 11.11 -1.19
N ILE A 97 -5.56 11.39 -0.01
CA ILE A 97 -5.55 12.73 0.57
C ILE A 97 -4.33 13.46 0.01
N SER A 98 -4.56 14.42 -0.87
CA SER A 98 -3.51 15.31 -1.39
C SER A 98 -3.63 16.68 -0.73
N ALA A 99 -2.50 17.26 -0.33
CA ALA A 99 -2.47 18.65 0.12
C ALA A 99 -2.70 19.57 -1.09
N VAL A 100 -3.95 19.99 -1.31
CA VAL A 100 -4.27 20.94 -2.38
C VAL A 100 -3.96 22.36 -1.90
N PHE A 101 -3.06 23.07 -2.60
CA PHE A 101 -2.95 24.52 -2.41
C PHE A 101 -4.29 25.16 -2.80
N ARG A 102 -4.89 25.94 -1.89
CA ARG A 102 -6.25 26.52 -2.00
C ARG A 102 -6.54 27.33 -3.29
N GLN A 103 -5.52 27.70 -4.07
CA GLN A 103 -5.69 28.50 -5.28
C GLN A 103 -6.18 27.70 -6.50
N SER A 104 -6.02 26.37 -6.55
CA SER A 104 -6.33 25.59 -7.75
C SER A 104 -7.83 25.24 -7.93
N MET A 105 -8.67 25.46 -6.90
CA MET A 105 -10.10 25.10 -6.96
C MET A 105 -11.00 26.13 -7.65
N LYS A 106 -10.45 27.21 -8.23
CA LYS A 106 -11.25 28.24 -8.93
C LYS A 106 -11.56 27.92 -10.40
N THR A 107 -11.12 26.79 -10.94
CA THR A 107 -11.17 26.54 -12.39
C THR A 107 -11.80 25.21 -12.80
N GLN A 108 -12.81 24.73 -12.07
CA GLN A 108 -13.67 23.65 -12.56
C GLN A 108 -15.11 24.15 -12.59
N LYS A 109 -15.48 24.74 -13.73
CA LYS A 109 -16.87 24.91 -14.20
C LYS A 109 -17.11 23.87 -15.27
#